data_AF-A0A7Y8HJX1-F1
#
_entry.id   AF-A0A7Y8HJX1-F1
#
_cell.length_a   1.000
_cell.length_b   1.000
_cell.length_c   1.000
_cell.angle_alpha   90.00
_cell.angle_beta   90.00
_cell.angle_gamma   90.00
#
_symmetry.space_group_name_H-M   'P 1'
#
loop_
_entity.id
_entity.type
_entity.pdbx_description
1 polymer ?
#
loop_
_entity_poly.entity_id
_entity_poly.type
_entity_poly.pdbx_seq_one_letter_code
_entity_poly.pdbx_strand_id
1 'polypeptide(L)' 'MDNTSPDMFLDKTYPCHMVCRERKITHYENLCNLDKLVGKRFTFIALPLKIRRGTGSPVRPVAILDA' A
#
# COMPACT_ATOMS: atom_id res chain seq x y z
N MET A 1 -4.41 -1.53 -1.01
CA MET A 1 -5.57 -2.45 -1.01
C MET A 1 -6.24 -2.45 0.34
N ASP A 2 -7.54 -2.69 0.38
CA ASP A 2 -8.31 -2.81 1.63
C ASP A 2 -8.36 -4.28 2.06
N ASN A 3 -7.21 -4.77 2.54
CA ASN A 3 -7.02 -6.10 3.09
C ASN A 3 -5.73 -6.15 3.92
N THR A 4 -5.49 -7.25 4.64
CA THR A 4 -4.31 -7.42 5.49
C THR A 4 -3.02 -7.75 4.72
N SER A 5 -3.08 -8.04 3.42
CA SER A 5 -1.92 -8.48 2.64
C SER A 5 -2.13 -8.21 1.15
N PRO A 6 -1.10 -7.78 0.39
CA PRO A 6 -1.23 -7.62 -1.04
C PRO A 6 -1.47 -8.92 -1.81
N ASP A 7 -1.30 -10.05 -1.14
CA ASP A 7 -1.46 -11.38 -1.71
C ASP A 7 -2.82 -12.01 -1.40
N MET A 8 -3.21 -12.95 -2.26
CA MET A 8 -4.35 -13.81 -2.03
C MET A 8 -4.09 -14.70 -0.81
N PHE A 9 -5.03 -14.72 0.14
CA PHE A 9 -4.88 -15.38 1.44
C PHE A 9 -4.48 -16.86 1.39
N LEU A 10 -4.96 -17.60 0.40
CA LEU A 10 -4.71 -19.03 0.25
C LEU A 10 -3.37 -19.35 -0.42
N ASP A 11 -2.80 -18.40 -1.16
CA ASP A 11 -1.51 -18.59 -1.83
C ASP A 11 -0.37 -18.29 -0.85
N LYS A 12 0.37 -19.34 -0.46
CA LYS A 12 1.49 -19.23 0.49
C LYS A 12 2.83 -18.92 -0.17
N THR A 13 2.86 -18.71 -1.48
CA THR A 13 4.07 -18.28 -2.19
C THR A 13 4.27 -16.76 -2.13
N TYR A 14 3.26 -16.00 -1.71
CA TYR A 14 3.26 -14.53 -1.57
C TYR A 14 3.79 -13.82 -2.82
N PRO A 15 3.22 -14.09 -4.01
CA PRO A 15 3.79 -13.65 -5.28
C PRO A 15 3.95 -12.12 -5.38
N CYS A 16 3.00 -11.34 -4.88
CA CYS A 16 3.07 -9.88 -4.86
C CYS A 16 4.20 -9.40 -3.95
N HIS A 17 4.31 -9.91 -2.71
CA HIS A 17 5.44 -9.56 -1.84
C HIS A 17 6.78 -9.89 -2.49
N MET A 18 6.92 -11.08 -3.07
CA MET A 18 8.19 -11.54 -3.64
C MET A 18 8.60 -10.67 -4.84
N VAL A 19 7.67 -10.37 -5.74
CA VAL A 19 7.92 -9.49 -6.89
C VAL A 19 8.20 -8.05 -6.45
N CYS A 20 7.42 -7.51 -5.51
CA CYS A 20 7.66 -6.17 -4.96
C CYS A 20 9.03 -6.06 -4.31
N ARG A 21 9.43 -7.07 -3.51
CA ARG A 21 10.76 -7.14 -2.88
C ARG A 21 11.87 -7.16 -3.93
N GLU A 22 11.77 -8.03 -4.92
CA GLU A 22 12.77 -8.17 -6.00
C GLU A 22 12.94 -6.85 -6.76
N ARG A 23 11.82 -6.20 -7.09
CA ARG A 23 11.79 -4.95 -7.86
C ARG A 23 11.99 -3.69 -7.01
N LYS A 24 12.16 -3.83 -5.70
CA LYS A 24 12.24 -2.71 -4.73
C LYS A 24 11.04 -1.75 -4.82
N ILE A 25 9.86 -2.29 -5.05
CA ILE A 25 8.59 -1.55 -5.09
C ILE A 25 7.91 -1.69 -3.73
N THR A 26 7.52 -0.56 -3.15
CA THR A 26 6.74 -0.52 -1.89
C THR A 26 5.27 -0.76 -2.20
N HIS A 27 4.61 -1.59 -1.39
CA HIS A 27 3.16 -1.79 -1.42
C HIS A 27 2.51 -1.32 -0.11
N TYR A 28 1.19 -1.15 -0.13
CA TYR A 28 0.40 -0.68 1.01
C TYR A 28 -0.80 -1.61 1.25
N GLU A 29 -0.95 -2.00 2.51
CA GLU A 29 -2.02 -2.85 3.03
C GLU A 29 -2.98 -2.03 3.89
N ASN A 30 -4.13 -2.61 4.20
CA ASN A 30 -5.13 -2.07 5.13
C ASN A 30 -5.55 -0.62 4.82
N LEU A 31 -5.59 -0.25 3.54
CA LEU A 31 -6.13 1.05 3.12
C LEU A 31 -7.64 1.05 3.34
N CYS A 32 -8.24 2.22 3.58
CA CYS A 32 -9.68 2.37 3.75
C CYS A 32 -10.23 3.46 2.82
N ASN A 33 -11.56 3.57 2.72
CA ASN A 33 -12.27 4.58 1.93
C ASN A 33 -11.95 4.57 0.42
N LEU A 34 -11.52 3.42 -0.12
CA LEU A 34 -11.15 3.31 -1.54
C LEU A 34 -12.36 3.51 -2.47
N ASP A 35 -13.56 3.17 -2.01
CA ASP A 35 -14.84 3.42 -2.67
C ASP A 35 -15.03 4.91 -3.03
N LYS A 36 -14.52 5.82 -2.20
CA LYS A 36 -14.62 7.27 -2.42
C LYS A 36 -13.74 7.78 -3.56
N LEU A 37 -12.80 6.97 -4.03
CA LEU A 37 -11.78 7.33 -5.03
C LEU A 37 -12.03 6.71 -6.41
N VAL A 38 -13.06 5.87 -6.56
CA VAL A 38 -13.39 5.21 -7.83
C VAL A 38 -13.70 6.26 -8.91
N GLY A 39 -13.04 6.14 -10.06
CA GLY A 39 -13.23 7.05 -11.21
C GLY A 39 -12.62 8.45 -11.02
N LYS A 40 -11.89 8.70 -9.93
CA LYS A 40 -11.23 9.99 -9.66
C LYS A 40 -9.73 9.87 -9.87
N ARG A 41 -9.12 10.92 -10.42
CA ARG A 41 -7.66 11.11 -10.35
C ARG A 41 -7.32 11.82 -9.04
N PHE A 42 -6.24 11.41 -8.41
CA PHE A 42 -5.81 11.96 -7.13
C PHE A 42 -4.31 11.75 -6.95
N THR A 43 -3.71 12.58 -6.10
CA THR A 43 -2.33 12.38 -5.64
C THR A 43 -2.34 11.56 -4.36
N PHE A 44 -1.71 10.38 -4.39
CA PHE A 44 -1.56 9.52 -3.23
C PHE A 44 -0.29 9.87 -2.45
N ILE A 45 -0.44 10.15 -1.15
CA ILE A 45 0.68 10.43 -0.25
C ILE A 45 0.61 9.48 0.93
N ALA A 46 1.68 8.73 1.17
CA ALA A 46 1.80 7.83 2.31
C ALA A 46 3.25 7.82 2.78
N LEU A 47 3.55 8.61 3.82
CA LEU A 47 4.91 8.80 4.30
C LEU A 47 5.19 7.81 5.44
N PRO A 48 6.17 6.89 5.29
CA PRO A 48 6.54 5.96 6.34
C PRO A 48 7.28 6.64 7.49
N LEU A 49 7.21 6.03 8.68
CA LEU A 49 8.08 6.39 9.78
C LEU A 49 9.54 6.06 9.41
N LYS A 50 10.46 6.93 9.79
CA LYS A 50 11.90 6.74 9.54
C LYS A 50 12.52 5.76 10.54
N ILE A 51 12.10 4.50 10.47
CA ILE A 51 12.58 3.42 11.34
C ILE A 51 13.99 3.00 10.88
N ARG A 52 14.97 3.03 11.80
CA ARG A 52 16.35 2.63 11.50
C ARG A 52 16.41 1.16 11.07
N ARG A 53 16.87 0.91 9.84
CA ARG A 53 16.87 -0.42 9.20
C ARG A 53 15.47 -1.07 9.10
N GLY A 54 14.41 -0.26 9.09
CA GLY A 54 13.05 -0.76 8.95
C GLY A 54 12.75 -1.29 7.54
N THR A 55 11.92 -2.32 7.46
CA THR A 55 11.43 -2.88 6.19
C THR A 55 10.01 -2.42 5.82
N GLY A 56 9.36 -1.68 6.72
CA GLY A 56 8.03 -1.12 6.58
C GLY A 56 7.66 -0.30 7.83
N SER A 57 6.53 0.40 7.78
CA SER A 57 5.99 1.13 8.93
C SER A 57 4.50 1.38 8.76
N PRO A 58 3.73 1.58 9.85
CA PRO A 58 2.41 2.17 9.74
C PRO A 58 2.50 3.55 9.09
N VAL A 59 1.44 3.92 8.36
CA VAL A 59 1.31 5.21 7.68
C VAL A 59 -0.06 5.82 7.95
N ARG A 60 -0.16 7.14 7.75
CA ARG A 60 -1.44 7.84 7.61
C ARG A 60 -1.60 8.24 6.14
N PRO A 61 -2.06 7.32 5.27
CA PRO A 61 -2.15 7.60 3.85
C PRO A 61 -3.28 8.60 3.59
N VAL A 62 -3.06 9.51 2.63
CA VAL A 62 -4.05 10.48 2.19
C VAL A 62 -4.12 10.49 0.66
N ALA A 63 -5.31 10.76 0.14
CA ALA A 63 -5.54 11.06 -1.26
C ALA A 63 -5.91 12.54 -1.36
N ILE A 64 -5.13 13.31 -2.12
CA ILE A 64 -5.44 14.70 -2.46
C ILE A 64 -6.20 14.68 -3.78
N LEU A 65 -7.47 15.08 -3.75
CA LEU A 65 -8.29 15.25 -4.94
C LEU A 65 -7.96 16.61 -5.57
N ASP A 66 -7.91 16.66 -6.90
CA ASP A 66 -7.90 17.94 -7.61
C ASP A 66 -9.23 18.67 -7.35
N ALA A 67 -9.17 20.01 -7.26
CA ALA A 67 -10.35 20.87 -7.06
C ALA A 67 -11.22 20.94 -8.31
#